data_AF-A0A1F9D820-F1
#
_entry.id   AF-A0A1F9D820-F1
#
_cell.length_a   1.000
_cell.length_b   1.000
_cell.length_c   1.000
_cell.angle_alpha   90.00
_cell.angle_beta   90.00
_cell.angle_gamma   90.00
#
_symmetry.space_group_name_H-M   'P 1'
#
loop_
_entity.id
_entity.type
_entity.pdbx_description
1 polymer ?
#
loop_
_entity_poly.entity_id
_entity_poly.type
_entity_poly.pdbx_seq_one_letter_code
_entity_poly.pdbx_strand_id
1 'polypeptide(L)'
;MTPNELVLKVPLLGTYKFSPSDIIRFEPNKGLYGANVILIHNILDYPEKISLAYQGEANELTLLLNQHGFIPQGVADALLLRTGIVVRWSFLLIAVLLWNAFLFYGHIKGEFRVFSFIAIALVFIVAVLLPHSEALQSLILKPGRRVGEIKPSLNLFKWISGIIGFITIFNLFLEYGQKIFSFT
;
A
#
# COMPACT_ATOMS: atom_id res chain seq x y z
N MET A 1 -5.82 -24.74 4.02
CA MET A 1 -6.80 -24.54 2.94
C MET A 1 -8.01 -25.39 3.30
N THR A 2 -9.20 -24.82 3.22
CA THR A 2 -10.44 -25.59 3.18
C THR A 2 -10.96 -25.55 1.74
N PRO A 3 -11.81 -26.50 1.31
CA PRO A 3 -12.35 -26.51 -0.06
C PRO A 3 -13.02 -25.19 -0.49
N ASN A 4 -13.43 -24.38 0.50
CA ASN A 4 -14.23 -23.18 0.29
C ASN A 4 -13.46 -21.88 0.55
N GLU A 5 -12.23 -21.92 1.06
CA GLU A 5 -11.49 -20.71 1.44
C GLU A 5 -9.98 -20.84 1.19
N LEU A 6 -9.46 -19.90 0.40
CA LEU A 6 -8.04 -19.64 0.22
C LEU A 6 -7.64 -18.44 1.09
N VAL A 7 -6.73 -18.66 2.05
CA VAL A 7 -6.23 -17.61 2.94
C VAL A 7 -4.78 -17.31 2.59
N LEU A 8 -4.52 -16.08 2.16
CA LEU A 8 -3.18 -15.58 1.87
C LEU A 8 -2.74 -14.62 2.97
N LYS A 9 -1.69 -14.98 3.70
CA LYS A 9 -1.07 -14.11 4.70
C LYS A 9 0.19 -13.49 4.09
N VAL A 10 0.17 -12.19 3.91
CA VAL A 10 1.31 -11.44 3.37
C VAL A 10 1.89 -10.56 4.48
N PRO A 11 3.16 -10.74 4.85
CA PRO A 11 3.83 -9.88 5.82
C PRO A 11 3.65 -8.40 5.44
N LEU A 12 3.32 -7.54 6.41
CA LEU A 12 3.06 -6.09 6.25
C LEU A 12 1.83 -5.69 5.42
N LEU A 13 1.32 -6.56 4.53
CA LEU A 13 0.18 -6.28 3.65
C LEU A 13 -1.15 -6.86 4.15
N GLY A 14 -1.11 -7.79 5.11
CA GLY A 14 -2.29 -8.30 5.83
C GLY A 14 -2.70 -9.71 5.41
N THR A 15 -3.92 -10.09 5.80
CA THR A 15 -4.52 -11.38 5.47
C THR A 15 -5.64 -11.17 4.46
N TYR A 16 -5.55 -11.85 3.32
CA TYR A 16 -6.56 -11.86 2.27
C TYR A 16 -7.27 -13.21 2.27
N LYS A 17 -8.58 -13.19 2.11
CA LYS A 17 -9.43 -14.37 2.10
C LYS A 17 -10.20 -14.40 0.80
N PHE A 18 -10.18 -15.53 0.12
CA PHE A 18 -10.85 -15.72 -1.16
C PHE A 18 -11.72 -16.96 -1.10
N SER A 19 -12.95 -16.81 -1.56
CA SER A 19 -13.79 -17.91 -2.00
C SER A 19 -13.45 -18.28 -3.45
N PRO A 20 -13.84 -19.49 -3.93
CA PRO A 20 -13.64 -19.87 -5.32
C PRO A 20 -14.29 -18.90 -6.31
N SER A 21 -15.46 -18.34 -5.98
CA SER A 21 -16.15 -17.32 -6.79
C SER A 21 -15.44 -15.96 -6.83
N ASP A 22 -14.45 -15.73 -5.97
CA ASP A 22 -13.71 -14.48 -5.96
C ASP A 22 -12.55 -14.48 -6.97
N ILE A 23 -12.00 -15.66 -7.23
CA ILE A 23 -10.82 -15.84 -8.07
C ILE A 23 -11.23 -16.09 -9.51
N ILE A 24 -10.76 -15.24 -10.41
CA ILE A 24 -11.04 -15.34 -11.84
C ILE A 24 -10.06 -16.32 -12.47
N ARG A 25 -8.75 -16.11 -12.25
CA ARG A 25 -7.67 -16.98 -12.76
C ARG A 25 -6.32 -16.63 -12.15
N PHE A 26 -5.34 -17.46 -12.47
CA PHE A 26 -3.92 -17.22 -12.24
C PHE A 26 -3.22 -16.95 -13.57
N GLU A 27 -2.36 -15.94 -13.61
CA GLU A 27 -1.58 -15.58 -14.80
C GLU A 27 -0.08 -15.68 -14.50
N PRO A 28 0.77 -16.05 -15.47
CA PRO A 28 2.21 -16.00 -15.29
C PRO A 28 2.66 -14.54 -15.12
N ASN A 29 3.44 -14.27 -14.08
CA ASN A 29 4.06 -12.97 -13.89
C ASN A 29 5.37 -12.92 -14.69
N LYS A 30 5.43 -12.08 -15.72
CA LYS A 30 6.66 -11.82 -16.50
C LYS A 30 7.54 -10.72 -15.87
N GLY A 31 7.22 -10.28 -14.66
CA GLY A 31 7.93 -9.21 -13.97
C GLY A 31 9.31 -9.63 -13.43
N LEU A 32 10.19 -8.65 -13.22
CA LEU A 32 11.58 -8.82 -12.79
C LEU A 32 11.76 -9.26 -11.32
N TYR A 33 10.70 -9.27 -10.52
CA TYR A 33 10.78 -9.44 -9.06
C TYR A 33 10.10 -10.73 -8.60
N GLY A 34 10.86 -11.84 -8.52
CA GLY A 34 10.69 -13.03 -7.65
C GLY A 34 9.34 -13.76 -7.49
N ALA A 35 8.24 -13.16 -7.94
CA ALA A 35 6.90 -13.69 -7.92
C ALA A 35 6.57 -14.12 -9.35
N ASN A 36 6.17 -15.37 -9.53
CA ASN A 36 5.98 -15.98 -10.85
C ASN A 36 4.52 -16.10 -11.25
N VAL A 37 3.58 -15.85 -10.32
CA VAL A 37 2.14 -15.97 -10.56
C VAL A 37 1.41 -14.72 -10.08
N ILE A 38 0.48 -14.22 -10.90
CA ILE A 38 -0.45 -13.15 -10.55
C ILE A 38 -1.82 -13.76 -10.31
N LEU A 39 -2.38 -13.51 -9.13
CA LEU A 39 -3.76 -13.80 -8.80
C LEU A 39 -4.66 -12.65 -9.30
N ILE A 40 -5.65 -13.02 -10.12
CA ILE A 40 -6.67 -12.13 -10.65
C ILE A 40 -8.00 -12.43 -9.95
N HIS A 41 -8.65 -11.40 -9.38
CA HIS A 41 -9.86 -11.55 -8.56
C HIS A 41 -10.86 -10.39 -8.74
N ASN A 42 -12.09 -10.58 -8.26
CA ASN A 42 -13.19 -9.60 -8.34
C ASN A 42 -13.41 -8.78 -7.03
N ILE A 43 -12.70 -9.10 -5.94
CA ILE A 43 -12.86 -8.38 -4.66
C ILE A 43 -12.40 -6.93 -4.78
N LEU A 44 -13.34 -5.99 -4.63
CA LEU A 44 -13.11 -4.55 -4.78
C LEU A 44 -12.22 -3.95 -3.71
N ASP A 45 -12.25 -4.50 -2.49
CA ASP A 45 -11.46 -3.97 -1.36
C ASP A 45 -10.03 -4.51 -1.32
N TYR A 46 -9.63 -5.32 -2.30
CA TYR A 46 -8.28 -5.87 -2.42
C TYR A 46 -7.53 -5.21 -3.58
N PRO A 47 -6.18 -5.22 -3.58
CA PRO A 47 -5.39 -4.73 -4.71
C PRO A 47 -5.84 -5.35 -6.04
N GLU A 48 -5.77 -4.63 -7.16
CA GLU A 48 -6.24 -5.14 -8.46
C GLU A 48 -5.55 -6.45 -8.87
N LYS A 49 -4.25 -6.57 -8.55
CA LYS A 49 -3.41 -7.72 -8.85
C LYS A 49 -2.59 -8.09 -7.62
N ILE A 50 -2.55 -9.38 -7.30
CA ILE A 50 -1.76 -9.90 -6.18
C ILE A 50 -0.68 -10.82 -6.74
N SER A 51 0.58 -10.44 -6.56
CA SER A 51 1.72 -11.25 -6.98
C SER A 51 2.05 -12.31 -5.93
N LEU A 52 2.18 -13.56 -6.36
CA LEU A 52 2.47 -14.71 -5.54
C LEU A 52 3.88 -15.23 -5.83
N ALA A 53 4.69 -15.37 -4.78
CA ALA A 53 5.97 -16.05 -4.83
C ALA A 53 5.74 -17.57 -4.79
N TYR A 54 5.34 -18.13 -5.93
CA TYR A 54 5.18 -19.57 -6.14
C TYR A 54 6.33 -20.06 -7.04
N GLN A 55 6.92 -21.20 -6.68
CA GLN A 55 8.08 -21.75 -7.39
C GLN A 55 7.72 -22.40 -8.74
N GLY A 56 6.44 -22.74 -8.96
CA GLY A 56 5.95 -23.32 -10.21
C GLY A 56 5.21 -22.32 -11.12
N GLU A 57 4.61 -22.84 -12.19
CA GLU A 57 3.83 -22.05 -13.13
C GLU A 57 2.39 -21.78 -12.66
N ALA A 58 1.74 -20.77 -13.24
CA ALA A 58 0.34 -20.43 -12.94
C ALA A 58 -0.62 -21.60 -13.22
N ASN A 59 -0.35 -22.40 -14.25
CA ASN A 59 -1.15 -23.58 -14.59
C ASN A 59 -0.99 -24.69 -13.54
N GLU A 60 0.22 -24.90 -13.04
CA GLU A 60 0.51 -25.88 -11.99
C GLU A 60 -0.19 -25.50 -10.67
N LEU A 61 -0.17 -24.21 -10.31
CA LEU A 61 -0.89 -23.71 -9.15
C LEU A 61 -2.40 -23.93 -9.29
N THR A 62 -2.95 -23.66 -10.47
CA THR A 62 -4.38 -23.87 -10.76
C THR A 62 -4.75 -25.35 -10.63
N LEU A 63 -3.92 -26.24 -11.18
CA LEU A 63 -4.13 -27.68 -11.10
C LEU A 63 -4.05 -28.19 -9.66
N LEU A 64 -3.06 -27.71 -8.89
CA LEU A 64 -2.92 -28.04 -7.47
C LEU A 64 -4.15 -27.62 -6.66
N LEU A 65 -4.67 -26.41 -6.89
CA LEU A 65 -5.89 -25.93 -6.22
C LEU A 65 -7.11 -26.80 -6.57
N ASN A 66 -7.26 -27.15 -7.85
CA ASN A 66 -8.34 -28.02 -8.31
C ASN A 66 -8.29 -29.41 -7.64
N GLN A 67 -7.08 -29.99 -7.48
CA GLN A 67 -6.89 -31.28 -6.78
C GLN A 67 -7.31 -31.22 -5.31
N HIS A 68 -7.22 -30.06 -4.68
CA HIS A 68 -7.67 -29.82 -3.31
C HIS A 68 -9.12 -29.33 -3.20
N GLY A 69 -9.88 -29.39 -4.31
CA GLY A 69 -11.31 -29.03 -4.34
C GLY A 69 -11.58 -27.52 -4.41
N PHE A 70 -10.55 -26.69 -4.60
CA PHE A 70 -10.70 -25.25 -4.78
C PHE A 70 -10.65 -24.92 -6.28
N ILE A 71 -11.82 -24.70 -6.89
CA ILE A 71 -11.95 -24.46 -8.34
C ILE A 71 -12.34 -22.98 -8.57
N PRO A 72 -11.47 -22.13 -9.12
CA PRO A 72 -11.79 -20.74 -9.44
C PRO A 72 -13.03 -20.60 -10.32
N GLN A 73 -13.97 -19.74 -9.93
CA GLN A 73 -15.27 -19.52 -10.59
C GLN A 73 -15.61 -18.03 -10.75
N GLY A 74 -14.64 -17.14 -10.56
CA GLY A 74 -14.85 -15.70 -10.67
C GLY A 74 -15.18 -15.24 -12.09
N VAL A 75 -16.12 -14.30 -12.19
CA VAL A 75 -16.55 -13.71 -13.46
C VAL A 75 -15.65 -12.55 -13.86
N ALA A 76 -15.19 -12.55 -15.13
CA ALA A 76 -14.21 -11.60 -15.64
C ALA A 76 -14.74 -10.17 -15.85
N ASP A 77 -16.06 -9.97 -15.97
CA ASP A 77 -16.66 -8.67 -16.29
C ASP A 77 -16.35 -7.57 -15.26
N ALA A 78 -16.11 -7.96 -14.00
CA ALA A 78 -15.75 -7.04 -12.94
C ALA A 78 -14.35 -6.39 -13.13
N LEU A 79 -13.46 -6.97 -13.94
CA LEU A 79 -12.10 -6.44 -14.17
C LEU A 79 -12.05 -5.22 -15.09
N LEU A 80 -12.93 -5.14 -16.08
CA LEU A 80 -12.87 -4.07 -17.10
C LEU A 80 -13.02 -2.68 -16.47
N LEU A 81 -13.75 -2.60 -15.36
CA LEU A 81 -13.96 -1.37 -14.59
C LEU A 81 -12.77 -1.00 -13.69
N ARG A 82 -11.79 -1.89 -13.50
CA ARG A 82 -10.72 -1.73 -12.50
C ARG A 82 -9.36 -1.34 -13.07
N THR A 83 -9.23 -1.06 -14.36
CA THR A 83 -7.93 -0.71 -14.95
C THR A 83 -7.41 0.68 -14.53
N GLY A 84 -6.10 0.79 -14.32
CA GLY A 84 -5.37 2.06 -14.17
C GLY A 84 -5.14 2.52 -12.72
N ILE A 85 -4.55 3.72 -12.58
CA ILE A 85 -4.15 4.28 -11.28
C ILE A 85 -5.37 4.54 -10.40
N VAL A 86 -5.36 4.03 -9.16
CA VAL A 86 -6.47 4.13 -8.18
C VAL A 86 -6.66 5.56 -7.66
N VAL A 87 -5.55 6.28 -7.46
CA VAL A 87 -5.51 7.64 -6.92
C VAL A 87 -5.80 8.68 -8.02
N ARG A 88 -6.44 9.79 -7.65
CA ARG A 88 -6.67 10.92 -8.55
C ARG A 88 -5.37 11.64 -8.88
N TRP A 89 -5.16 11.95 -10.16
CA TRP A 89 -4.01 12.74 -10.61
C TRP A 89 -3.94 14.12 -9.96
N SER A 90 -5.10 14.77 -9.76
CA SER A 90 -5.15 16.07 -9.08
C SER A 90 -4.58 15.99 -7.67
N PHE A 91 -4.93 14.94 -6.91
CA PHE A 91 -4.37 14.74 -5.56
C PHE A 91 -2.86 14.50 -5.61
N LEU A 92 -2.38 13.65 -6.52
CA LEU A 92 -0.94 13.39 -6.67
C LEU A 92 -0.16 14.67 -6.99
N LEU A 93 -0.67 15.50 -7.90
CA LEU A 93 -0.06 16.78 -8.25
C LEU A 93 -0.01 17.72 -7.04
N ILE A 94 -1.12 17.88 -6.31
CA ILE A 94 -1.19 18.72 -5.12
C ILE A 94 -0.20 18.22 -4.06
N ALA A 95 -0.14 16.91 -3.81
CA ALA A 95 0.76 16.32 -2.84
C ALA A 95 2.23 16.58 -3.19
N VAL A 96 2.62 16.41 -4.46
CA VAL A 96 3.99 16.68 -4.94
C VAL A 96 4.32 18.17 -4.82
N LEU A 97 3.41 19.06 -5.21
CA LEU A 97 3.62 20.50 -5.10
C LEU A 97 3.76 20.93 -3.65
N LEU A 98 2.90 20.43 -2.75
CA LEU A 98 2.93 20.75 -1.33
C LEU A 98 4.22 20.24 -0.67
N TRP A 99 4.65 19.03 -1.01
CA TRP A 99 5.91 18.47 -0.54
C TRP A 99 7.11 19.35 -0.94
N ASN A 100 7.20 19.70 -2.22
CA ASN A 100 8.27 20.57 -2.71
C ASN A 100 8.20 21.97 -2.07
N ALA A 101 7.01 22.53 -1.90
CA ALA A 101 6.83 23.82 -1.26
C ALA A 101 7.41 23.84 0.17
N PHE A 102 7.15 22.79 0.97
CA PHE A 102 7.74 22.66 2.30
C PHE A 102 9.27 22.58 2.26
N LEU A 103 9.83 21.78 1.36
CA LEU A 103 11.29 21.63 1.24
C LEU A 103 11.97 22.93 0.81
N PHE A 104 11.45 23.60 -0.22
CA PHE A 104 11.99 24.87 -0.69
C PHE A 104 11.88 25.97 0.36
N TYR A 105 10.71 26.08 1.01
CA TYR A 105 10.51 27.06 2.06
C TYR A 105 11.47 26.83 3.23
N GLY A 106 11.61 25.59 3.68
CA GLY A 106 12.55 25.22 4.74
C GLY A 106 14.00 25.51 4.36
N HIS A 107 14.38 25.26 3.11
CA HIS A 107 15.72 25.61 2.63
C HIS A 107 15.98 27.11 2.65
N ILE A 108 15.04 27.93 2.16
CA ILE A 108 15.14 29.40 2.16
C ILE A 108 15.22 29.95 3.59
N LYS A 109 14.52 29.34 4.54
CA LYS A 109 14.52 29.75 5.95
C LYS A 109 15.69 29.19 6.78
N GLY A 110 16.51 28.31 6.21
CA GLY A 110 17.56 27.60 6.96
C GLY A 110 17.04 26.54 7.94
N GLU A 111 15.74 26.23 7.90
CA GLU A 111 15.06 25.29 8.81
C GLU A 111 14.64 23.99 8.11
N PHE A 112 15.42 23.57 7.10
CA PHE A 112 15.11 22.43 6.23
C PHE A 112 14.69 21.16 7.01
N ARG A 113 15.33 20.89 8.15
CA ARG A 113 15.04 19.73 9.01
C ARG A 113 13.60 19.75 9.56
N VAL A 114 13.13 20.91 10.01
CA VAL A 114 11.79 21.08 10.60
C VAL A 114 10.73 20.91 9.52
N PHE A 115 10.89 21.58 8.38
CA PHE A 115 9.91 21.50 7.29
C PHE A 115 9.89 20.13 6.61
N SER A 116 11.04 19.44 6.51
CA SER A 116 11.09 18.05 6.06
C SER A 116 10.32 17.13 7.01
N PHE A 117 10.47 17.33 8.32
CA PHE A 117 9.72 16.57 9.32
C PHE A 117 8.22 16.82 9.23
N ILE A 118 7.79 18.07 9.03
CA ILE A 118 6.37 18.42 8.82
C ILE A 118 5.81 17.69 7.58
N ALA A 119 6.55 17.69 6.46
CA ALA A 119 6.13 17.01 5.24
C ALA A 119 5.96 15.49 5.45
N ILE A 120 6.91 14.85 6.15
CA ILE A 120 6.85 13.43 6.49
C ILE A 120 5.70 13.13 7.45
N ALA A 121 5.50 13.97 8.47
CA ALA A 121 4.39 13.84 9.42
C ALA A 121 3.04 13.94 8.71
N LEU A 122 2.90 14.83 7.72
CA LEU A 122 1.69 14.94 6.92
C LEU A 122 1.40 13.65 6.14
N VAL A 123 2.43 13.03 5.52
CA VAL A 123 2.28 11.73 4.86
C VAL A 123 1.84 10.65 5.84
N PHE A 124 2.44 10.60 7.03
CA PHE A 124 2.04 9.66 8.08
C PHE A 124 0.57 9.84 8.48
N ILE A 125 0.16 11.08 8.76
CA ILE A 125 -1.21 11.43 9.16
C ILE A 125 -2.20 11.03 8.06
N VAL A 126 -1.94 11.39 6.80
CA VAL A 126 -2.80 11.01 5.68
C VAL A 126 -2.89 9.49 5.56
N ALA A 127 -1.77 8.77 5.68
CA ALA A 127 -1.78 7.31 5.59
C ALA A 127 -2.58 6.65 6.71
N VAL A 128 -2.57 7.22 7.92
CA VAL A 128 -3.34 6.75 9.10
C VAL A 128 -4.84 7.09 8.98
N LEU A 129 -5.18 8.30 8.55
CA LEU A 129 -6.56 8.78 8.51
C LEU A 129 -7.33 8.31 7.28
N LEU A 130 -6.66 8.10 6.14
CA LEU A 130 -7.33 7.74 4.89
C LEU A 130 -8.23 6.49 4.99
N PRO A 131 -7.83 5.38 5.64
CA PRO A 131 -8.72 4.23 5.83
C PRO A 131 -10.00 4.50 6.63
N HIS A 132 -10.02 5.56 7.44
CA HIS A 132 -11.09 5.84 8.40
C HIS A 132 -12.02 6.98 7.96
N SER A 133 -11.63 7.78 6.96
CA SER A 133 -12.38 8.96 6.53
C SER A 133 -12.88 8.82 5.09
N GLU A 134 -14.20 8.72 4.92
CA GLU A 134 -14.83 8.70 3.59
C GLU A 134 -14.62 10.00 2.82
N ALA A 135 -14.63 11.14 3.52
CA ALA A 135 -14.33 12.44 2.93
C ALA A 135 -12.92 12.44 2.32
N LEU A 136 -11.92 11.98 3.07
CA LEU A 136 -10.54 11.90 2.59
C LEU A 136 -10.41 10.87 1.45
N GLN A 137 -11.12 9.75 1.51
CA GLN A 137 -11.17 8.77 0.42
C GLN A 137 -11.76 9.38 -0.85
N SER A 138 -12.84 10.16 -0.75
CA SER A 138 -13.46 10.81 -1.91
C SER A 138 -12.55 11.86 -2.56
N LEU A 139 -11.66 12.50 -1.79
CA LEU A 139 -10.68 13.46 -2.29
C LEU A 139 -9.49 12.78 -2.98
N ILE A 140 -9.03 11.65 -2.43
CA ILE A 140 -7.80 10.98 -2.88
C ILE A 140 -8.09 9.95 -3.98
N LEU A 141 -9.12 9.12 -3.81
CA LEU A 141 -9.42 8.00 -4.68
C LEU A 141 -10.31 8.42 -5.84
N LYS A 142 -10.14 7.79 -7.00
CA LYS A 142 -11.08 7.96 -8.12
C LYS A 142 -12.48 7.44 -7.73
N PRO A 143 -13.56 7.97 -8.33
CA PRO A 143 -14.91 7.46 -8.08
C PRO A 143 -15.01 5.94 -8.28
N GLY A 144 -15.71 5.25 -7.37
CA GLY A 144 -15.88 3.80 -7.41
C GLY A 144 -14.68 2.98 -6.92
N ARG A 145 -13.56 3.61 -6.53
CA ARG A 145 -12.39 2.94 -5.95
C ARG A 145 -12.45 2.85 -4.44
N ARG A 146 -11.84 1.81 -3.88
CA ARG A 146 -11.82 1.55 -2.43
C ARG A 146 -10.43 1.70 -1.85
N VAL A 147 -10.35 2.14 -0.60
CA VAL A 147 -9.08 2.33 0.11
C VAL A 147 -8.29 1.03 0.28
N GLY A 148 -8.97 -0.11 0.33
CA GLY A 148 -8.34 -1.41 0.41
C GLY A 148 -7.43 -1.72 -0.77
N GLU A 149 -7.69 -1.14 -1.95
CA GLU A 149 -6.84 -1.28 -3.15
C GLU A 149 -5.42 -0.72 -2.94
N ILE A 150 -5.28 0.33 -2.12
CA ILE A 150 -4.00 0.99 -1.80
C ILE A 150 -3.53 0.74 -0.37
N LYS A 151 -4.26 -0.08 0.40
CA LYS A 151 -3.91 -0.41 1.80
C LYS A 151 -2.47 -0.91 1.95
N PRO A 152 -1.93 -1.75 1.05
CA PRO A 152 -0.50 -2.08 1.05
C PRO A 152 0.43 -0.86 1.03
N SER A 153 0.18 0.07 0.12
CA SER A 153 0.97 1.29 -0.02
C SER A 153 0.82 2.19 1.21
N LEU A 154 -0.38 2.31 1.77
CA LEU A 154 -0.61 3.08 2.99
C LEU A 154 0.14 2.49 4.18
N ASN A 155 0.16 1.16 4.32
CA ASN A 155 0.93 0.50 5.36
C ASN A 155 2.43 0.75 5.19
N LEU A 156 2.94 0.66 3.96
CA LEU A 156 4.33 0.97 3.66
C LEU A 156 4.68 2.42 4.05
N PHE A 157 3.83 3.38 3.66
CA PHE A 157 4.03 4.78 4.03
C PHE A 157 4.00 4.99 5.55
N LYS A 158 3.07 4.37 6.28
CA LYS A 158 3.03 4.43 7.75
C LYS A 158 4.33 3.94 8.37
N TRP A 159 4.85 2.80 7.92
CA TRP A 159 6.09 2.24 8.44
C TRP A 159 7.29 3.14 8.14
N ILE A 160 7.47 3.54 6.87
CA ILE A 160 8.62 4.38 6.47
C ILE A 160 8.58 5.73 7.18
N SER A 161 7.45 6.44 7.10
CA SER A 161 7.33 7.77 7.73
C SER A 161 7.37 7.69 9.25
N GLY A 162 6.82 6.63 9.86
CA GLY A 162 6.92 6.38 11.31
C GLY A 162 8.35 6.16 11.77
N ILE A 163 9.13 5.35 11.05
CA ILE A 163 10.56 5.11 11.35
C ILE A 163 11.37 6.40 11.20
N ILE A 164 11.21 7.12 10.08
CA ILE A 164 11.94 8.37 9.86
C ILE A 164 11.56 9.42 10.91
N GLY A 165 10.26 9.51 11.24
CA GLY A 165 9.77 10.41 12.26
C GLY A 165 10.35 10.11 13.63
N PHE A 166 10.34 8.83 14.04
CA PHE A 166 10.94 8.38 15.30
C PHE A 166 12.43 8.70 15.38
N ILE A 167 13.22 8.35 14.35
CA ILE A 167 14.66 8.66 14.30
C ILE A 167 14.90 10.16 14.41
N THR A 168 14.09 10.97 13.73
CA THR A 168 14.23 12.43 13.76
C THR A 168 13.96 12.98 15.16
N ILE A 169 12.88 12.57 15.81
CA ILE A 169 12.55 12.98 17.19
C ILE A 169 13.62 12.51 18.17
N PHE A 170 14.07 11.26 18.04
CA PHE A 170 15.10 10.69 18.90
C PHE A 170 16.42 11.46 18.79
N ASN A 171 16.86 11.79 17.58
CA ASN A 171 18.06 12.59 17.35
C ASN A 171 17.93 14.00 17.94
N LEU A 172 16.76 14.64 17.80
CA LEU A 172 16.51 15.93 18.44
C LEU A 172 16.59 15.82 19.96
N PHE A 173 15.99 14.79 20.55
CA PHE A 173 16.04 14.55 21.99
C PHE A 173 17.49 14.38 22.49
N LEU A 174 18.31 13.60 21.78
CA LEU A 174 19.73 13.43 22.11
C LEU A 174 20.51 14.76 22.01
N GLU A 175 20.27 15.55 20.97
CA GLU A 175 20.94 16.84 20.76
C GLU A 175 20.61 17.84 21.89
N TYR A 176 19.33 17.90 22.29
CA TYR A 176 18.90 18.72 23.42
C TYR A 176 19.45 18.20 24.75
N GLY A 177 19.48 16.88 24.95
CA GLY A 177 20.08 16.26 26.14
C GLY A 177 21.56 16.61 26.28
N GLN A 178 22.35 16.46 25.21
CA GLN A 178 23.78 16.80 25.21
C GLN A 178 24.02 18.28 25.51
N LYS A 179 23.22 19.19 24.93
CA LYS A 179 23.31 20.63 25.24
C LYS A 179 23.08 20.92 26.71
N ILE A 180 22.13 20.24 27.36
CA ILE A 180 21.87 20.43 28.80
C ILE A 180 23.06 19.96 29.66
N PHE A 181 23.67 18.83 29.33
CA PHE A 181 24.80 18.28 30.09
C PHE A 181 26.15 18.95 29.78
N SER A 182 26.32 19.65 28.64
CA SER A 182 27.56 20.38 28.33
C SER A 182 27.68 21.74 29.02
N PHE A 183 26.63 22.22 29.69
CA PHE A 183 26.63 23.45 30.49
C PHE A 183 26.76 23.18 32.01
N THR A 184 27.04 21.93 32.40
CA THR A 184 27.38 21.55 33.79
C THR A 184 28.85 21.17 33.85
#